data_AF-A0A2P8DCK2-F1
#
_entry.id   AF-A0A2P8DCK2-F1
#
_cell.length_a   1.000
_cell.length_b   1.000
_cell.length_c   1.000
_cell.angle_alpha   90.00
_cell.angle_beta   90.00
_cell.angle_gamma   90.00
#
_symmetry.space_group_name_H-M   'P 1'
#
loop_
_entity.id
_entity.type
_entity.pdbx_description
1 polymer ?
#
loop_
_entity_poly.entity_id
_entity_poly.type
_entity_poly.pdbx_seq_one_letter_code
_entity_poly.pdbx_strand_id
1 'polypeptide(L)'
;MKQVLWILALLFAGWQVNAQVPSSCLTNTELEALYRKDIAHMALVYMYETHASDTTLIDIPQPYIDSVKRAMAAVFNLGAQLEADSVMRRHCIRQDRHMEGFHLSGARNGVNLYVKVDPSKTWTDGWKSLNAVTGYATLDELMAHCGFQVTGFNNTSGTANIKTAEIINGKAFADSLLKLDGILEVSFIPAVGDGNYIRYTYNNGAAHLVFRLGWGDCPSGCTGNKLWYYTVDGQCRVTLDSVRTIQATGTYPVPNNCGITGFRDPQQDIAVAVYPNPTTGGVLLQTSGNKSYDYKLMDQQGRVLLKGKVNSKETLRLDAYAKGIYLLRLSDAGGKGRSEKILLQ
;
A
#
# COMPACT_ATOMS: atom_id res chain seq x y z
N MET A 1 -55.72 14.40 -13.68
CA MET A 1 -54.74 13.36 -14.12
C MET A 1 -53.30 13.85 -14.31
N LYS A 2 -52.99 15.17 -14.40
CA LYS A 2 -51.59 15.66 -14.54
C LYS A 2 -50.80 15.81 -13.22
N GLN A 3 -51.47 15.83 -12.06
CA GLN A 3 -50.81 16.00 -10.76
C GLN A 3 -50.34 14.69 -10.08
N VAL A 4 -50.85 13.53 -10.50
CA VAL A 4 -50.45 12.23 -9.94
C VAL A 4 -49.12 11.74 -10.53
N LEU A 5 -48.75 12.19 -11.74
CA LEU A 5 -47.48 11.82 -12.38
C LEU A 5 -46.23 12.47 -11.75
N TRP A 6 -46.37 13.58 -11.02
CA TRP A 6 -45.24 14.24 -10.36
C TRP A 6 -44.81 13.55 -9.06
N ILE A 7 -45.72 12.85 -8.38
CA ILE A 7 -45.43 12.16 -7.12
C ILE A 7 -44.65 10.85 -7.37
N LEU A 8 -44.89 10.18 -8.51
CA LEU A 8 -44.14 8.99 -8.92
C LEU A 8 -42.70 9.30 -9.40
N ALA A 9 -42.44 10.51 -9.92
CA ALA A 9 -41.09 10.94 -10.31
C ALA A 9 -40.20 11.33 -9.10
N LEU A 10 -40.80 11.74 -7.98
CA LEU A 10 -40.08 12.10 -6.74
C LEU A 10 -39.75 10.89 -5.86
N LEU A 11 -40.38 9.73 -6.07
CA LEU A 11 -40.11 8.50 -5.30
C LEU A 11 -38.87 7.72 -5.77
N PHE A 12 -38.27 8.06 -6.92
CA PHE A 12 -37.03 7.45 -7.41
C PHE A 12 -35.75 8.24 -7.07
N ALA A 13 -35.85 9.39 -6.40
CA ALA A 13 -34.70 10.26 -6.10
C ALA A 13 -33.93 9.88 -4.81
N GLY A 14 -34.35 8.85 -4.08
CA GLY A 14 -33.87 8.59 -2.71
C GLY A 14 -32.79 7.53 -2.52
N TRP A 15 -32.48 6.71 -3.52
CA TRP A 15 -31.52 5.62 -3.33
C TRP A 15 -30.18 6.02 -3.94
N GLN A 16 -29.38 6.76 -3.18
CA GLN A 16 -27.93 6.75 -3.40
C GLN A 16 -27.43 5.35 -3.00
N VAL A 17 -27.59 4.39 -3.92
CA VAL A 17 -26.86 3.15 -3.85
C VAL A 17 -25.40 3.56 -3.97
N ASN A 18 -24.64 3.47 -2.87
CA ASN A 18 -23.20 3.64 -2.93
C ASN A 18 -22.68 2.65 -3.98
N ALA A 19 -22.31 3.19 -5.14
CA ALA A 19 -22.03 2.38 -6.30
C ALA A 19 -20.73 1.62 -6.04
N GLN A 20 -20.81 0.29 -5.99
CA GLN A 20 -19.65 -0.57 -5.97
C GLN A 20 -18.86 -0.37 -7.26
N VAL A 21 -17.56 -0.10 -7.14
CA VAL A 21 -16.66 0.06 -8.28
C VAL A 21 -15.81 -1.21 -8.42
N PRO A 22 -15.86 -1.90 -9.57
CA PRO A 22 -14.94 -3.01 -9.84
C PRO A 22 -13.48 -2.54 -9.79
N SER A 23 -12.64 -3.29 -9.07
CA SER A 23 -11.20 -3.06 -9.01
C SER A 23 -10.44 -4.37 -9.26
N SER A 24 -9.13 -4.36 -9.04
CA SER A 24 -8.28 -5.54 -9.06
C SER A 24 -7.65 -5.74 -7.68
N CYS A 25 -7.78 -6.94 -7.12
CA CYS A 25 -6.99 -7.29 -5.93
C CYS A 25 -5.58 -7.81 -6.27
N LEU A 26 -5.16 -7.75 -7.55
CA LEU A 26 -3.82 -8.15 -7.94
C LEU A 26 -2.82 -7.12 -7.41
N THR A 27 -1.84 -7.64 -6.68
CA THR A 27 -0.79 -6.82 -6.08
C THR A 27 0.23 -6.43 -7.13
N ASN A 28 0.89 -5.30 -6.90
CA ASN A 28 1.96 -4.82 -7.76
C ASN A 28 3.18 -4.43 -6.92
N THR A 29 4.32 -4.31 -7.56
CA THR A 29 5.60 -4.02 -6.90
C THR A 29 5.61 -2.67 -6.19
N GLU A 30 4.82 -1.69 -6.65
CA GLU A 30 4.71 -0.37 -6.04
C GLU A 30 3.96 -0.41 -4.70
N LEU A 31 2.80 -1.09 -4.65
CA LEU A 31 2.07 -1.35 -3.43
C LEU A 31 2.96 -2.08 -2.43
N GLU A 32 3.69 -3.12 -2.86
CA GLU A 32 4.60 -3.84 -1.97
C GLU A 32 5.72 -2.96 -1.44
N ALA A 33 6.44 -2.27 -2.33
CA ALA A 33 7.57 -1.42 -1.95
C ALA A 33 7.14 -0.34 -0.95
N LEU A 34 5.95 0.22 -1.15
CA LEU A 34 5.42 1.21 -0.25
C LEU A 34 4.87 0.54 1.01
N TYR A 35 3.88 -0.32 0.90
CA TYR A 35 2.96 -0.77 1.96
C TYR A 35 3.30 -2.10 2.63
N ARG A 36 4.39 -2.80 2.28
CA ARG A 36 4.77 -4.10 2.89
C ARG A 36 4.66 -4.11 4.42
N LYS A 37 5.24 -3.08 5.07
CA LYS A 37 5.25 -2.99 6.54
C LYS A 37 3.85 -2.77 7.14
N ASP A 38 3.05 -1.92 6.50
CA ASP A 38 1.69 -1.63 6.95
C ASP A 38 0.78 -2.84 6.79
N ILE A 39 0.95 -3.59 5.69
CA ILE A 39 0.25 -4.85 5.43
C ILE A 39 0.58 -5.87 6.51
N ALA A 40 1.87 -6.08 6.80
CA ALA A 40 2.30 -6.98 7.86
C ALA A 40 1.76 -6.55 9.22
N HIS A 41 1.81 -5.25 9.53
CA HIS A 41 1.28 -4.71 10.78
C HIS A 41 -0.21 -4.99 10.92
N MET A 42 -1.02 -4.61 9.92
CA MET A 42 -2.46 -4.89 9.93
C MET A 42 -2.79 -6.38 10.03
N ALA A 43 -2.01 -7.25 9.40
CA ALA A 43 -2.18 -8.70 9.50
C ALA A 43 -1.97 -9.18 10.94
N LEU A 44 -0.92 -8.69 11.60
CA LEU A 44 -0.64 -9.01 13.00
C LEU A 44 -1.75 -8.51 13.94
N VAL A 45 -2.21 -7.27 13.75
CA VAL A 45 -3.33 -6.70 14.53
C VAL A 45 -4.58 -7.55 14.36
N TYR A 46 -4.92 -7.91 13.12
CA TYR A 46 -6.07 -8.74 12.83
C TYR A 46 -5.98 -10.13 13.48
N MET A 47 -4.80 -10.76 13.50
CA MET A 47 -4.59 -12.02 14.23
C MET A 47 -4.94 -11.88 15.73
N TYR A 48 -4.50 -10.80 16.38
CA TYR A 48 -4.81 -10.54 17.79
C TYR A 48 -6.29 -10.22 18.02
N GLU A 49 -6.89 -9.37 17.20
CA GLU A 49 -8.30 -8.98 17.33
C GLU A 49 -9.26 -10.16 17.11
N THR A 50 -8.85 -11.14 16.30
CA THR A 50 -9.63 -12.37 16.04
C THR A 50 -9.26 -13.55 16.95
N HIS A 51 -8.33 -13.35 17.90
CA HIS A 51 -7.82 -14.41 18.77
C HIS A 51 -7.32 -15.64 18.00
N ALA A 52 -6.60 -15.41 16.90
CA ALA A 52 -5.98 -16.48 16.11
C ALA A 52 -5.02 -17.33 16.96
N SER A 53 -5.04 -18.65 16.78
CA SER A 53 -4.09 -19.59 17.39
C SER A 53 -2.63 -19.27 17.03
N ASP A 54 -2.45 -18.68 15.85
CA ASP A 54 -1.15 -18.39 15.26
C ASP A 54 -0.46 -17.18 15.90
N THR A 55 -1.09 -16.53 16.88
CA THR A 55 -0.48 -15.45 17.69
C THR A 55 0.71 -15.90 18.54
N THR A 56 1.03 -17.20 18.52
CA THR A 56 2.24 -17.79 19.14
C THR A 56 3.43 -17.87 18.18
N LEU A 57 3.22 -17.64 16.88
CA LEU A 57 4.28 -17.66 15.87
C LEU A 57 4.98 -16.29 15.79
N ILE A 58 6.31 -16.31 15.66
CA ILE A 58 7.12 -15.10 15.49
C ILE A 58 6.87 -14.48 14.12
N ASP A 59 6.91 -15.32 13.08
CA ASP A 59 6.59 -14.90 11.72
C ASP A 59 5.08 -14.79 11.55
N ILE A 60 4.64 -13.73 10.90
CA ILE A 60 3.22 -13.52 10.58
C ILE A 60 2.86 -14.49 9.45
N PRO A 61 1.88 -15.40 9.64
CA PRO A 61 1.56 -16.37 8.62
C PRO A 61 1.08 -15.71 7.33
N GLN A 62 1.55 -16.24 6.20
CA GLN A 62 1.27 -15.69 4.88
C GLN A 62 -0.23 -15.53 4.56
N PRO A 63 -1.15 -16.40 5.00
CA PRO A 63 -2.59 -16.20 4.76
C PRO A 63 -3.15 -14.88 5.31
N TYR A 64 -2.66 -14.42 6.48
CA TYR A 64 -3.08 -13.14 7.05
C TYR A 64 -2.51 -11.97 6.25
N ILE A 65 -1.24 -12.05 5.86
CA ILE A 65 -0.58 -11.07 5.00
C ILE A 65 -1.34 -10.96 3.67
N ASP A 66 -1.60 -12.09 3.00
CA ASP A 66 -2.27 -12.14 1.71
C ASP A 66 -3.69 -11.57 1.77
N SER A 67 -4.42 -11.83 2.86
CA SER A 67 -5.79 -11.32 3.05
C SER A 67 -5.81 -9.78 3.13
N VAL A 68 -4.92 -9.19 3.93
CA VAL A 68 -4.77 -7.73 4.04
C VAL A 68 -4.27 -7.13 2.73
N LYS A 69 -3.24 -7.74 2.16
CA LYS A 69 -2.59 -7.35 0.91
C LYS A 69 -3.58 -7.31 -0.26
N ARG A 70 -4.46 -8.30 -0.36
CA ARG A 70 -5.55 -8.37 -1.33
C ARG A 70 -6.51 -7.17 -1.21
N ALA A 71 -6.93 -6.83 0.00
CA ALA A 71 -7.83 -5.69 0.24
C ALA A 71 -7.15 -4.35 -0.06
N MET A 72 -5.91 -4.18 0.37
CA MET A 72 -5.10 -2.99 0.08
C MET A 72 -4.89 -2.79 -1.43
N ALA A 73 -4.62 -3.87 -2.17
CA ALA A 73 -4.49 -3.82 -3.62
C ALA A 73 -5.77 -3.35 -4.31
N ALA A 74 -6.94 -3.81 -3.84
CA ALA A 74 -8.23 -3.39 -4.38
C ALA A 74 -8.42 -1.87 -4.25
N VAL A 75 -8.11 -1.27 -3.10
CA VAL A 75 -8.20 0.19 -2.93
C VAL A 75 -7.11 0.90 -3.74
N PHE A 76 -5.87 0.42 -3.72
CA PHE A 76 -4.75 1.03 -4.43
C PHE A 76 -4.98 1.13 -5.95
N ASN A 77 -5.55 0.08 -6.55
CA ASN A 77 -5.77 -0.03 -7.98
C ASN A 77 -6.94 0.83 -8.50
N LEU A 78 -7.76 1.45 -7.64
CA LEU A 78 -8.84 2.36 -8.05
C LEU A 78 -8.35 3.69 -8.67
N GLY A 79 -7.07 4.02 -8.55
CA GLY A 79 -6.59 5.29 -9.07
C GLY A 79 -7.19 6.47 -8.30
N ALA A 80 -7.85 7.39 -9.00
CA ALA A 80 -8.55 8.55 -8.44
C ALA A 80 -10.01 8.29 -8.06
N GLN A 81 -10.52 7.06 -8.29
CA GLN A 81 -11.91 6.73 -7.95
C GLN A 81 -12.06 6.57 -6.43
N LEU A 82 -13.26 6.89 -5.94
CA LEU A 82 -13.63 6.69 -4.54
C LEU A 82 -12.63 7.29 -3.53
N GLU A 83 -12.01 8.42 -3.85
CA GLU A 83 -10.99 9.07 -3.00
C GLU A 83 -9.77 8.16 -2.69
N ALA A 84 -9.55 7.09 -3.46
CA ALA A 84 -8.42 6.19 -3.22
C ALA A 84 -7.07 6.90 -3.41
N ASP A 85 -7.00 7.90 -4.28
CA ASP A 85 -5.83 8.75 -4.43
C ASP A 85 -5.60 9.66 -3.21
N SER A 86 -6.65 10.13 -2.53
CA SER A 86 -6.52 10.88 -1.27
C SER A 86 -5.69 10.08 -0.26
N VAL A 87 -6.06 8.80 -0.06
CA VAL A 87 -5.46 7.97 0.98
C VAL A 87 -4.13 7.36 0.54
N MET A 88 -3.99 6.93 -0.72
CA MET A 88 -2.80 6.20 -1.19
C MET A 88 -1.71 7.10 -1.80
N ARG A 89 -2.07 8.22 -2.45
CA ARG A 89 -1.13 9.01 -3.26
C ARG A 89 -0.92 10.44 -2.77
N ARG A 90 -2.00 11.14 -2.41
CA ARG A 90 -1.98 12.55 -2.00
C ARG A 90 -1.49 12.72 -0.56
N HIS A 91 -2.13 12.03 0.38
CA HIS A 91 -1.75 12.06 1.79
C HIS A 91 -0.87 10.87 2.19
N CYS A 92 -0.87 9.81 1.39
CA CYS A 92 -0.06 8.61 1.60
C CYS A 92 -0.20 8.10 3.03
N ILE A 93 -1.43 7.88 3.45
CA ILE A 93 -1.75 7.44 4.79
C ILE A 93 -1.00 6.13 5.00
N ARG A 94 -0.13 6.12 6.00
CA ARG A 94 0.69 5.00 6.43
C ARG A 94 0.36 4.67 7.87
N GLN A 95 0.70 3.47 8.31
CA GLN A 95 0.78 3.20 9.74
C GLN A 95 1.88 4.07 10.37
N ASP A 96 1.48 5.04 11.18
CA ASP A 96 2.38 5.84 12.03
C ASP A 96 2.30 5.35 13.48
N ARG A 97 2.92 6.07 14.42
CA ARG A 97 2.87 5.82 15.86
C ARG A 97 1.44 5.93 16.39
N HIS A 98 0.61 4.92 16.16
CA HIS A 98 -0.64 4.74 16.86
C HIS A 98 -0.39 3.76 18.01
N MET A 99 -0.71 4.18 19.23
CA MET A 99 -0.74 3.27 20.37
C MET A 99 -1.88 2.28 20.20
N GLU A 100 -1.57 1.08 19.75
CA GLU A 100 -2.48 -0.06 19.84
C GLU A 100 -2.29 -0.75 21.19
N GLY A 101 -3.39 -1.20 21.79
CA GLY A 101 -3.40 -1.80 23.13
C GLY A 101 -2.58 -3.09 23.28
N PHE A 102 -2.06 -3.65 22.18
CA PHE A 102 -1.39 -4.95 22.17
C PHE A 102 0.15 -4.88 22.27
N HIS A 103 0.73 -3.72 22.61
CA HIS A 103 2.19 -3.56 22.74
C HIS A 103 2.99 -4.02 21.50
N LEU A 104 2.38 -3.99 20.32
CA LEU A 104 3.02 -4.32 19.05
C LEU A 104 3.86 -3.12 18.62
N SER A 105 5.07 -2.97 19.17
CA SER A 105 5.80 -1.71 19.09
C SER A 105 5.93 -1.19 17.63
N GLY A 106 5.41 0.01 17.38
CA GLY A 106 6.00 0.96 16.46
C GLY A 106 5.69 0.82 14.96
N ALA A 107 4.58 0.20 14.57
CA ALA A 107 3.85 0.34 13.29
C ALA A 107 4.61 0.12 11.96
N ARG A 108 5.68 0.89 11.73
CA ARG A 108 6.52 0.90 10.53
C ARG A 108 8.02 0.82 10.83
N ASN A 109 8.41 1.11 12.06
CA ASN A 109 9.81 1.17 12.49
C ASN A 109 10.37 -0.17 12.97
N GLY A 110 9.56 -1.23 12.86
CA GLY A 110 9.88 -2.56 13.35
C GLY A 110 9.73 -2.68 14.86
N VAL A 111 10.27 -3.75 15.42
CA VAL A 111 10.13 -4.07 16.85
C VAL A 111 11.29 -3.52 17.66
N ASN A 112 10.98 -2.95 18.83
CA ASN A 112 11.95 -2.38 19.75
C ASN A 112 11.68 -2.82 21.20
N LEU A 113 12.68 -3.42 21.84
CA LEU A 113 12.55 -4.10 23.14
C LEU A 113 13.66 -3.67 24.09
N TYR A 114 13.30 -3.53 25.36
CA TYR A 114 14.24 -3.61 26.48
C TYR A 114 14.33 -5.05 26.96
N VAL A 115 15.56 -5.55 27.10
CA VAL A 115 15.83 -6.90 27.58
C VAL A 115 16.76 -6.82 28.79
N LYS A 116 16.26 -7.22 29.95
CA LYS A 116 17.07 -7.34 31.16
C LYS A 116 17.75 -8.70 31.16
N VAL A 117 19.06 -8.70 31.37
CA VAL A 117 19.88 -9.91 31.33
C VAL A 117 20.58 -10.13 32.66
N ASP A 118 20.92 -11.38 32.95
CA ASP A 118 21.79 -11.76 34.07
C ASP A 118 23.26 -11.48 33.67
N PRO A 119 23.91 -10.47 34.28
CA PRO A 119 25.26 -10.08 33.89
C PRO A 119 26.33 -11.13 34.23
N SER A 120 25.99 -12.17 34.99
CA SER A 120 26.90 -13.29 35.29
C SER A 120 27.07 -14.25 34.11
N LYS A 121 26.18 -14.21 33.11
CA LYS A 121 26.27 -15.05 31.91
C LYS A 121 27.29 -14.48 30.95
N THR A 122 28.23 -15.31 30.51
CA THR A 122 29.35 -14.91 29.63
C THR A 122 28.89 -14.36 28.29
N TRP A 123 27.79 -14.86 27.73
CA TRP A 123 27.25 -14.37 26.45
C TRP A 123 26.84 -12.89 26.50
N THR A 124 26.54 -12.35 27.68
CA THR A 124 26.13 -10.94 27.83
C THR A 124 27.25 -9.95 27.49
N ASP A 125 28.51 -10.38 27.48
CA ASP A 125 29.65 -9.54 27.09
C ASP A 125 29.57 -9.13 25.61
N GLY A 126 28.96 -9.97 24.76
CA GLY A 126 28.64 -9.61 23.38
C GLY A 126 27.68 -8.41 23.32
N TRP A 127 26.59 -8.46 24.08
CA TRP A 127 25.60 -7.37 24.13
C TRP A 127 26.13 -6.10 24.80
N LYS A 128 26.99 -6.21 25.83
CA LYS A 128 27.72 -5.06 26.41
C LYS A 128 28.57 -4.35 25.36
N SER A 129 29.10 -5.11 24.41
CA SER A 129 29.90 -4.61 23.28
C SER A 129 29.05 -4.25 22.05
N LEU A 130 27.71 -4.23 22.19
CA LEU A 130 26.73 -3.97 21.13
C LEU A 130 26.81 -4.96 19.95
N ASN A 131 27.30 -6.17 20.19
CA ASN A 131 27.33 -7.25 19.23
C ASN A 131 26.13 -8.18 19.44
N ALA A 132 25.32 -8.37 18.39
CA ALA A 132 24.18 -9.28 18.43
C ALA A 132 24.60 -10.76 18.44
N VAL A 133 25.80 -11.08 17.96
CA VAL A 133 26.37 -12.43 17.97
C VAL A 133 27.21 -12.61 19.23
N THR A 134 26.76 -13.50 20.12
CA THR A 134 27.26 -13.63 21.49
C THR A 134 28.01 -14.94 21.74
N GLY A 135 27.91 -15.91 20.82
CA GLY A 135 28.38 -17.27 21.01
C GLY A 135 27.35 -18.17 21.69
N TYR A 136 26.21 -17.63 22.12
CA TYR A 136 25.08 -18.42 22.58
C TYR A 136 24.19 -18.78 21.38
N ALA A 137 24.46 -19.94 20.78
CA ALA A 137 23.88 -20.34 19.49
C ALA A 137 22.35 -20.15 19.37
N THR A 138 21.57 -20.54 20.37
CA THR A 138 20.10 -20.38 20.34
C THR A 138 19.65 -18.92 20.36
N LEU A 139 20.33 -18.05 21.12
CA LEU A 139 20.07 -16.61 21.11
C LEU A 139 20.48 -16.00 19.76
N ASP A 140 21.66 -16.37 19.26
CA ASP A 140 22.22 -15.83 18.03
C ASP A 140 21.35 -16.19 16.82
N GLU A 141 20.85 -17.43 16.75
CA GLU A 141 19.90 -17.89 15.71
C GLU A 141 18.59 -17.11 15.77
N LEU A 142 18.02 -16.94 16.97
CA LEU A 142 16.76 -16.22 17.16
C LEU A 142 16.89 -14.74 16.78
N MET A 143 17.98 -14.09 17.19
CA MET A 143 18.28 -12.70 16.84
C MET A 143 18.50 -12.53 15.33
N ALA A 144 19.21 -13.47 14.70
CA ALA A 144 19.49 -13.46 13.27
C ALA A 144 18.23 -13.68 12.42
N HIS A 145 17.35 -14.63 12.79
CA HIS A 145 16.09 -14.92 12.11
C HIS A 145 15.23 -13.67 11.94
N CYS A 146 15.17 -12.85 12.98
CA CYS A 146 14.36 -11.63 13.01
C CYS A 146 15.15 -10.35 12.63
N GLY A 147 16.45 -10.46 12.32
CA GLY A 147 17.30 -9.32 12.01
C GLY A 147 17.45 -8.30 13.14
N PHE A 148 17.46 -8.75 14.40
CA PHE A 148 17.67 -7.85 15.54
C PHE A 148 19.12 -7.41 15.67
N GLN A 149 19.28 -6.17 16.14
CA GLN A 149 20.56 -5.56 16.49
C GLN A 149 20.51 -5.05 17.92
N VAL A 150 21.64 -5.08 18.61
CA VAL A 150 21.81 -4.44 19.93
C VAL A 150 22.17 -2.97 19.70
N THR A 151 21.30 -2.06 20.11
CA THR A 151 21.46 -0.62 19.86
C THR A 151 21.92 0.16 21.09
N GLY A 152 21.87 -0.46 22.27
CA GLY A 152 22.38 0.11 23.51
C GLY A 152 22.43 -0.92 24.64
N PHE A 153 23.29 -0.66 25.62
CA PHE A 153 23.39 -1.48 26.83
C PHE A 153 23.65 -0.59 28.06
N ASN A 154 22.87 -0.79 29.11
CA ASN A 154 23.07 -0.13 30.40
C ASN A 154 23.73 -1.10 31.37
N ASN A 155 25.02 -0.86 31.66
CA ASN A 155 25.82 -1.69 32.56
C ASN A 155 25.31 -1.70 34.01
N THR A 156 24.68 -0.62 34.46
CA THR A 156 24.17 -0.50 35.84
C THR A 156 22.92 -1.34 36.05
N SER A 157 22.01 -1.35 35.07
CA SER A 157 20.75 -2.09 35.17
C SER A 157 20.80 -3.49 34.54
N GLY A 158 21.86 -3.80 33.78
CA GLY A 158 21.94 -5.04 32.98
C GLY A 158 20.87 -5.08 31.89
N THR A 159 20.56 -3.95 31.26
CA THR A 159 19.47 -3.85 30.28
C THR A 159 20.01 -3.52 28.90
N ALA A 160 19.72 -4.37 27.93
CA ALA A 160 19.97 -4.14 26.52
C ALA A 160 18.75 -3.51 25.84
N ASN A 161 19.00 -2.67 24.84
CA ASN A 161 18.00 -2.23 23.88
C ASN A 161 18.27 -2.96 22.56
N ILE A 162 17.29 -3.76 22.11
CA ILE A 162 17.37 -4.47 20.84
C ILE A 162 16.28 -4.01 19.88
N LYS A 163 16.64 -3.90 18.60
CA LYS A 163 15.75 -3.39 17.56
C LYS A 163 15.87 -4.21 16.26
N THR A 164 14.75 -4.45 15.61
CA THR A 164 14.68 -4.89 14.21
C THR A 164 13.88 -3.88 13.39
N ALA A 165 14.14 -3.82 12.08
CA ALA A 165 13.34 -3.03 11.14
C ALA A 165 12.15 -3.82 10.58
N GLU A 166 12.11 -5.12 10.79
CA GLU A 166 11.05 -6.00 10.30
C GLU A 166 9.80 -5.92 11.18
N ILE A 167 8.65 -6.17 10.55
CA ILE A 167 7.37 -6.27 11.25
C ILE A 167 7.13 -7.76 11.51
N ILE A 168 7.30 -8.14 12.77
CA ILE A 168 7.14 -9.50 13.27
C ILE A 168 6.15 -9.49 14.45
N ASN A 169 5.74 -10.67 14.88
CA ASN A 169 5.04 -10.82 16.15
C ASN A 169 6.03 -10.65 17.31
N GLY A 170 6.23 -9.39 17.73
CA GLY A 170 7.14 -9.03 18.80
C GLY A 170 6.80 -9.72 20.14
N LYS A 171 5.53 -10.06 20.38
CA LYS A 171 5.12 -10.78 21.61
C LYS A 171 5.60 -12.22 21.58
N ALA A 172 5.36 -12.94 20.49
CA ALA A 172 5.88 -14.31 20.34
C ALA A 172 7.41 -14.35 20.41
N PHE A 173 8.08 -13.34 19.85
CA PHE A 173 9.53 -13.19 19.96
C PHE A 173 9.98 -12.96 21.41
N ALA A 174 9.34 -12.03 22.13
CA ALA A 174 9.62 -11.77 23.56
C ALA A 174 9.37 -13.01 24.44
N ASP A 175 8.26 -13.72 24.21
CA ASP A 175 7.94 -14.98 24.91
C ASP A 175 8.99 -16.07 24.63
N SER A 176 9.63 -16.04 23.44
CA SER A 176 10.71 -16.97 23.07
C SER A 176 12.03 -16.58 23.72
N LEU A 177 12.36 -15.28 23.76
CA LEU A 177 13.55 -14.78 24.47
C LEU A 177 13.51 -15.12 25.97
N LEU A 178 12.35 -14.95 26.63
CA LEU A 178 12.18 -15.22 28.05
C LEU A 178 12.45 -16.69 28.45
N LYS A 179 12.49 -17.62 27.50
CA LYS A 179 12.81 -19.03 27.75
C LYS A 179 14.33 -19.29 27.79
N LEU A 180 15.14 -18.35 27.35
CA LEU A 180 16.59 -18.51 27.26
C LEU A 180 17.25 -18.20 28.62
N ASP A 181 18.20 -19.05 29.01
CA ASP A 181 18.99 -18.85 30.22
C ASP A 181 19.73 -17.50 30.19
N GLY A 182 19.57 -16.72 31.27
CA GLY A 182 20.12 -15.38 31.41
C GLY A 182 19.22 -14.25 30.94
N ILE A 183 18.06 -14.51 30.34
CA ILE A 183 17.06 -13.47 30.06
C ILE A 183 16.11 -13.38 31.27
N LEU A 184 16.09 -12.22 31.93
CA LEU A 184 15.32 -12.00 33.16
C LEU A 184 13.98 -11.31 32.90
N GLU A 185 13.96 -10.40 31.93
CA GLU A 185 12.77 -9.61 31.60
C GLU A 185 12.85 -9.14 30.15
N VAL A 186 11.70 -9.06 29.47
CA VAL A 186 11.57 -8.45 28.15
C VAL A 186 10.37 -7.51 28.20
N SER A 187 10.56 -6.24 27.82
CA SER A 187 9.50 -5.24 27.76
C SER A 187 9.56 -4.46 26.45
N PHE A 188 8.39 -4.05 25.96
CA PHE A 188 8.29 -3.25 24.75
C PHE A 188 8.60 -1.79 25.04
N ILE A 189 9.29 -1.13 24.12
CA ILE A 189 9.39 0.33 24.16
C ILE A 189 8.08 0.89 23.58
N PRO A 190 7.24 1.54 24.40
CA PRO A 190 5.96 2.05 23.90
C PRO A 190 6.22 3.12 22.85
N ALA A 191 5.48 3.05 21.74
CA ALA A 191 5.34 4.19 20.86
C ALA A 191 4.56 5.26 21.63
N VAL A 192 5.10 6.47 21.73
CA VAL A 192 4.41 7.60 22.34
C VAL A 192 3.75 8.42 21.23
N GLY A 193 2.49 8.77 21.46
CA GLY A 193 1.68 9.59 20.58
C GLY A 193 0.70 8.80 19.73
N ASP A 194 0.18 9.51 18.74
CA ASP A 194 -0.84 9.09 17.80
C ASP A 194 -0.49 9.63 16.41
N GLY A 195 -1.20 9.17 15.39
CA GLY A 195 -0.92 9.60 14.03
C GLY A 195 -1.87 9.00 13.00
N ASN A 196 -1.33 8.88 11.80
CA ASN A 196 -1.99 8.16 10.72
C ASN A 196 -2.05 6.66 11.05
N TYR A 197 -3.12 6.01 10.65
CA TYR A 197 -3.17 4.55 10.68
C TYR A 197 -4.02 4.00 9.55
N ILE A 198 -3.83 2.70 9.29
CA ILE A 198 -4.69 1.89 8.45
C ILE A 198 -5.15 0.71 9.30
N ARG A 199 -6.46 0.53 9.42
CA ARG A 199 -7.03 -0.62 10.12
C ARG A 199 -7.70 -1.55 9.13
N TYR A 200 -7.51 -2.85 9.34
CA TYR A 200 -8.14 -3.91 8.58
C TYR A 200 -8.99 -4.78 9.49
N THR A 201 -10.20 -5.10 9.05
CA THR A 201 -10.99 -6.18 9.62
C THR A 201 -11.60 -7.02 8.49
N TYR A 202 -11.97 -8.26 8.80
CA TYR A 202 -12.64 -9.14 7.86
C TYR A 202 -13.79 -9.86 8.55
N ASN A 203 -15.00 -9.63 8.05
CA ASN A 203 -16.22 -10.26 8.54
C ASN A 203 -17.26 -10.33 7.42
N ASN A 204 -18.23 -11.24 7.55
CA ASN A 204 -19.32 -11.40 6.57
C ASN A 204 -18.86 -11.57 5.11
N GLY A 205 -17.67 -12.16 4.89
CA GLY A 205 -17.11 -12.38 3.55
C GLY A 205 -16.56 -11.12 2.85
N ALA A 206 -16.37 -10.03 3.60
CA ALA A 206 -15.82 -8.78 3.09
C ALA A 206 -14.68 -8.27 3.99
N ALA A 207 -13.71 -7.61 3.35
CA ALA A 207 -12.67 -6.87 4.05
C ALA A 207 -13.13 -5.42 4.27
N HIS A 208 -12.89 -4.88 5.45
CA HIS A 208 -13.13 -3.48 5.77
C HIS A 208 -11.81 -2.79 6.08
N LEU A 209 -11.58 -1.66 5.42
CA LEU A 209 -10.38 -0.85 5.59
C LEU A 209 -10.77 0.53 6.12
N VAL A 210 -10.06 0.99 7.15
CA VAL A 210 -10.17 2.36 7.65
C VAL A 210 -8.83 3.05 7.48
N PHE A 211 -8.80 4.08 6.65
CA PHE A 211 -7.64 4.97 6.55
C PHE A 211 -7.90 6.18 7.42
N ARG A 212 -6.94 6.56 8.26
CA ARG A 212 -7.00 7.76 9.08
C ARG A 212 -5.83 8.68 8.78
N LEU A 213 -6.14 9.93 8.48
CA LEU A 213 -5.21 11.05 8.50
C LEU A 213 -5.40 11.82 9.82
N GLY A 214 -4.40 11.81 10.69
CA GLY A 214 -4.39 12.53 11.97
C GLY A 214 -3.58 13.83 11.91
N TRP A 215 -4.02 14.86 12.63
CA TRP A 215 -3.27 16.12 12.83
C TRP A 215 -3.64 16.82 14.15
N GLY A 216 -2.95 17.92 14.47
CA GLY A 216 -3.11 18.65 15.72
C GLY A 216 -2.18 18.11 16.81
N ASP A 217 -2.69 17.88 18.02
CA ASP A 217 -1.89 17.40 19.17
C ASP A 217 -1.63 15.89 19.12
N CYS A 218 -0.93 15.43 18.10
CA CYS A 218 -0.61 14.01 17.93
C CYS A 218 0.27 13.39 19.04
N PRO A 219 1.18 14.11 19.73
CA PRO A 219 1.89 13.55 20.89
C PRO A 219 0.98 13.08 22.03
N SER A 220 -0.20 13.70 22.20
CA SER A 220 -1.19 13.34 23.22
C SER A 220 -2.40 12.59 22.66
N GLY A 221 -2.45 12.36 21.34
CA GLY A 221 -3.64 11.89 20.63
C GLY A 221 -4.14 12.92 19.63
N CYS A 222 -4.05 12.63 18.32
CA CYS A 222 -4.35 13.63 17.29
C CYS A 222 -5.78 14.16 17.46
N THR A 223 -5.89 15.45 17.71
CA THR A 223 -7.16 16.13 17.97
C THR A 223 -8.02 16.24 16.70
N GLY A 224 -7.38 16.38 15.54
CA GLY A 224 -8.02 16.45 14.23
C GLY A 224 -7.85 15.15 13.44
N ASN A 225 -8.92 14.70 12.78
CA ASN A 225 -8.93 13.42 12.08
C ASN A 225 -9.77 13.44 10.82
N LYS A 226 -9.30 12.79 9.76
CA LYS A 226 -10.10 12.46 8.58
C LYS A 226 -10.02 10.97 8.33
N LEU A 227 -11.18 10.33 8.23
CA LEU A 227 -11.32 8.88 8.09
C LEU A 227 -12.04 8.53 6.79
N TRP A 228 -11.53 7.51 6.10
CA TRP A 228 -12.15 6.91 4.94
C TRP A 228 -12.43 5.44 5.24
N TYR A 229 -13.68 5.03 5.04
CA TYR A 229 -14.15 3.68 5.30
C TYR A 229 -14.41 2.98 3.97
N TYR A 230 -13.68 1.91 3.69
CA TYR A 230 -13.85 1.11 2.50
C TYR A 230 -14.31 -0.30 2.85
N THR A 231 -15.15 -0.86 1.99
CA THR A 231 -15.50 -2.28 1.97
C THR A 231 -15.03 -2.90 0.67
N VAL A 232 -14.34 -4.04 0.74
CA VAL A 232 -13.86 -4.83 -0.40
C VAL A 232 -14.47 -6.22 -0.33
N ASP A 233 -15.25 -6.60 -1.33
CA ASP A 233 -15.91 -7.91 -1.35
C ASP A 233 -15.05 -9.04 -1.95
N GLY A 234 -15.59 -10.26 -1.90
CA GLY A 234 -14.95 -11.46 -2.47
C GLY A 234 -14.70 -11.40 -3.98
N GLN A 235 -15.27 -10.44 -4.71
CA GLN A 235 -15.08 -10.21 -6.15
C GLN A 235 -14.22 -8.98 -6.44
N CYS A 236 -13.53 -8.42 -5.43
CA CYS A 236 -12.67 -7.25 -5.57
C CYS A 236 -13.41 -5.96 -5.98
N ARG A 237 -14.72 -5.88 -5.70
CA ARG A 237 -15.46 -4.63 -5.83
C ARG A 237 -15.27 -3.82 -4.56
N VAL A 238 -15.07 -2.53 -4.73
CA VAL A 238 -14.81 -1.60 -3.64
C VAL A 238 -15.99 -0.64 -3.49
N THR A 239 -16.42 -0.45 -2.26
CA THR A 239 -17.34 0.61 -1.83
C THR A 239 -16.57 1.58 -0.95
N LEU A 240 -16.76 2.89 -1.15
CA LEU A 240 -16.45 3.89 -0.14
C LEU A 240 -17.71 4.10 0.69
N ASP A 241 -17.73 3.57 1.90
CA ASP A 241 -18.91 3.55 2.77
C ASP A 241 -19.17 4.94 3.35
N SER A 242 -18.13 5.62 3.80
CA SER A 242 -18.21 6.99 4.30
C SER A 242 -16.85 7.68 4.36
N VAL A 243 -16.90 9.02 4.42
CA VAL A 243 -15.76 9.87 4.77
C VAL A 243 -16.17 10.76 5.95
N ARG A 244 -15.42 10.69 7.04
CA ARG A 244 -15.70 11.48 8.26
C ARG A 244 -14.55 12.41 8.55
N THR A 245 -14.85 13.69 8.81
CA THR A 245 -13.85 14.67 9.27
C THR A 245 -14.22 15.17 10.66
N ILE A 246 -13.28 15.05 11.59
CA ILE A 246 -13.33 15.63 12.93
C ILE A 246 -12.39 16.84 12.90
N GLN A 247 -12.97 18.02 12.99
CA GLN A 247 -12.21 19.27 13.01
C GLN A 247 -11.57 19.48 14.39
N ALA A 248 -10.39 20.06 14.39
CA ALA A 248 -9.69 20.48 15.59
C ALA A 248 -8.82 21.70 15.30
N THR A 249 -8.23 22.25 16.35
CA THR A 249 -7.19 23.27 16.23
C THR A 249 -5.98 22.71 15.47
N GLY A 250 -5.34 23.57 14.69
CA GLY A 250 -4.22 23.20 13.82
C GLY A 250 -4.58 23.21 12.33
N THR A 251 -3.58 22.97 11.49
CA THR A 251 -3.72 23.03 10.03
C THR A 251 -3.95 21.63 9.49
N TYR A 252 -4.98 21.49 8.64
CA TYR A 252 -5.20 20.25 7.89
C TYR A 252 -3.94 19.93 7.06
N PRO A 253 -3.40 18.70 7.11
CA PRO A 253 -2.14 18.37 6.44
C PRO A 253 -2.22 18.63 4.94
N VAL A 254 -1.24 19.37 4.40
CA VAL A 254 -1.11 19.57 2.96
C VAL A 254 -0.76 18.23 2.30
N PRO A 255 -1.34 17.88 1.14
CA PRO A 255 -0.93 16.69 0.39
C PRO A 255 0.58 16.69 0.12
N ASN A 256 1.26 15.61 0.53
CA ASN A 256 2.70 15.44 0.35
C ASN A 256 3.08 14.81 -0.99
N ASN A 257 2.12 14.21 -1.70
CA ASN A 257 2.28 13.54 -3.00
C ASN A 257 3.52 12.63 -3.05
N CYS A 258 3.39 11.35 -2.66
CA CYS A 258 4.54 10.49 -2.35
C CYS A 258 5.36 9.98 -3.53
N GLY A 259 5.47 10.76 -4.60
CA GLY A 259 6.30 10.41 -5.75
C GLY A 259 5.84 9.13 -6.45
N ILE A 260 4.59 8.72 -6.23
CA ILE A 260 3.90 7.68 -7.00
C ILE A 260 3.58 8.32 -8.35
N THR A 261 4.63 8.53 -9.16
CA THR A 261 4.54 9.07 -10.52
C THR A 261 4.14 8.00 -11.52
N GLY A 262 3.82 6.79 -11.04
CA GLY A 262 3.06 5.79 -11.76
C GLY A 262 1.64 6.30 -12.02
N PHE A 263 1.51 7.27 -12.92
CA PHE A 263 0.28 7.44 -13.67
C PHE A 263 0.07 6.12 -14.42
N ARG A 264 -0.66 5.19 -13.82
CA ARG A 264 -1.55 4.36 -14.62
C ARG A 264 -2.61 5.31 -15.13
N ASP A 265 -2.44 5.71 -16.39
CA ASP A 265 -3.59 6.04 -17.21
C ASP A 265 -4.57 4.85 -17.03
N PRO A 266 -5.80 5.05 -16.54
CA PRO A 266 -6.81 4.00 -16.40
C PRO A 266 -7.10 3.22 -17.70
N GLN A 267 -6.44 3.60 -18.78
CA GLN A 267 -6.46 3.07 -20.12
C GLN A 267 -5.40 2.00 -20.46
N GLN A 268 -4.59 1.52 -19.51
CA GLN A 268 -3.47 0.59 -19.77
C GLN A 268 -3.87 -0.87 -20.10
N ASP A 269 -5.01 -1.10 -20.78
CA ASP A 269 -5.45 -2.43 -21.27
C ASP A 269 -4.98 -2.74 -22.70
N ILE A 270 -4.45 -1.76 -23.43
CA ILE A 270 -3.94 -1.95 -24.80
C ILE A 270 -2.44 -2.19 -24.71
N ALA A 271 -1.97 -3.43 -24.78
CA ALA A 271 -0.54 -3.71 -24.93
C ALA A 271 -0.13 -3.46 -26.38
N VAL A 272 0.65 -2.39 -26.59
CA VAL A 272 1.14 -1.96 -27.90
C VAL A 272 2.66 -1.76 -27.84
N ALA A 273 3.33 -2.12 -28.93
CA ALA A 273 4.74 -1.89 -29.19
C ALA A 273 4.88 -1.15 -30.52
N VAL A 274 5.76 -0.14 -30.54
CA VAL A 274 5.99 0.72 -31.70
C VAL A 274 7.49 0.76 -31.97
N TYR A 275 7.95 0.16 -33.08
CA TYR A 275 9.38 0.00 -33.35
C TYR A 275 9.71 -0.05 -34.85
N PRO A 276 10.90 0.39 -35.28
CA PRO A 276 11.90 1.10 -34.48
C PRO A 276 11.39 2.50 -34.09
N ASN A 277 11.82 2.95 -32.92
CA ASN A 277 11.58 4.31 -32.45
C ASN A 277 12.83 4.74 -31.63
N PRO A 278 13.69 5.61 -32.16
CA PRO A 278 13.50 6.48 -33.33
C PRO A 278 13.43 5.73 -34.68
N THR A 279 12.86 6.37 -35.70
CA THR A 279 12.73 5.84 -37.07
C THR A 279 13.20 6.86 -38.12
N THR A 280 13.53 6.40 -39.32
CA THR A 280 13.79 7.24 -40.51
C THR A 280 12.64 7.22 -41.53
N GLY A 281 11.54 6.53 -41.22
CA GLY A 281 10.36 6.49 -42.09
C GLY A 281 9.41 5.33 -41.81
N GLY A 282 9.90 4.10 -41.68
CA GLY A 282 9.07 2.93 -41.38
C GLY A 282 8.90 2.66 -39.89
N VAL A 283 7.66 2.50 -39.42
CA VAL A 283 7.36 2.10 -38.03
C VAL A 283 6.40 0.92 -38.03
N LEU A 284 6.75 -0.15 -37.32
CA LEU A 284 5.86 -1.26 -37.04
C LEU A 284 5.07 -0.98 -35.77
N LEU A 285 3.76 -0.93 -35.91
CA LEU A 285 2.78 -0.91 -34.83
C LEU A 285 2.35 -2.36 -34.56
N GLN A 286 2.58 -2.85 -33.35
CA GLN A 286 2.17 -4.19 -32.94
C GLN A 286 1.29 -4.12 -31.69
N THR A 287 0.12 -4.75 -31.74
CA THR A 287 -0.80 -4.90 -30.61
C THR A 287 -0.84 -6.36 -30.14
N SER A 288 -1.04 -6.58 -28.85
CA SER A 288 -1.24 -7.93 -28.30
C SER A 288 -2.72 -8.34 -28.34
N GLY A 289 -2.98 -9.60 -28.68
CA GLY A 289 -4.33 -10.18 -28.69
C GLY A 289 -5.05 -10.08 -30.05
N ASN A 290 -6.28 -10.58 -30.10
CA ASN A 290 -7.10 -10.67 -31.33
C ASN A 290 -8.11 -9.51 -31.47
N LYS A 291 -7.84 -8.36 -30.86
CA LYS A 291 -8.74 -7.20 -30.87
C LYS A 291 -8.32 -6.21 -31.95
N SER A 292 -9.31 -5.61 -32.60
CA SER A 292 -9.11 -4.51 -33.55
C SER A 292 -9.12 -3.18 -32.82
N TYR A 293 -8.15 -2.32 -33.14
CA TYR A 293 -8.02 -0.97 -32.59
C TYR A 293 -7.99 0.06 -33.72
N ASP A 294 -8.71 1.16 -33.55
CA ASP A 294 -8.53 2.36 -34.39
C ASP A 294 -7.25 3.08 -33.97
N TYR A 295 -6.44 3.53 -34.92
CA TYR A 295 -5.28 4.37 -34.64
C TYR A 295 -5.34 5.71 -35.36
N LYS A 296 -4.70 6.72 -34.78
CA LYS A 296 -4.49 8.06 -35.35
C LYS A 296 -3.07 8.54 -35.05
N LEU A 297 -2.33 8.95 -36.06
CA LEU A 297 -1.05 9.64 -35.90
C LEU A 297 -1.27 11.15 -35.98
N MET A 298 -0.73 11.90 -35.04
CA MET A 298 -0.86 13.35 -34.94
C MET A 298 0.50 14.02 -34.86
N ASP A 299 0.60 15.24 -35.40
CA ASP A 299 1.76 16.10 -35.18
C ASP A 299 1.69 16.86 -33.85
N GLN A 300 2.69 17.72 -33.59
CA GLN A 300 2.79 18.52 -32.36
C GLN A 300 1.67 19.56 -32.22
N GLN A 301 0.98 19.91 -33.30
CA GLN A 301 -0.18 20.81 -33.29
C GLN A 301 -1.50 20.05 -33.14
N GLY A 302 -1.46 18.71 -33.00
CA GLY A 302 -2.64 17.86 -32.88
C GLY A 302 -3.34 17.60 -34.22
N ARG A 303 -2.73 17.96 -35.36
CA ARG A 303 -3.31 17.66 -36.67
C ARG A 303 -3.14 16.17 -36.97
N VAL A 304 -4.23 15.51 -37.35
CA VAL A 304 -4.22 14.09 -37.70
C VAL A 304 -3.61 13.91 -39.10
N LEU A 305 -2.50 13.17 -39.17
CA LEU A 305 -1.76 12.91 -40.41
C LEU A 305 -2.12 11.55 -41.02
N LEU A 306 -2.30 10.54 -40.18
CA LEU A 306 -2.69 9.18 -40.57
C LEU A 306 -3.77 8.66 -39.64
N LYS A 307 -4.63 7.80 -40.15
CA LYS A 307 -5.59 7.02 -39.36
C LYS A 307 -5.86 5.67 -40.03
N GLY A 308 -6.15 4.65 -39.23
CA GLY A 308 -6.45 3.32 -39.73
C GLY A 308 -6.89 2.38 -38.62
N LYS A 309 -6.86 1.07 -38.89
CA LYS A 309 -7.15 0.02 -37.92
C LYS A 309 -5.98 -0.96 -37.83
N VAL A 310 -5.75 -1.51 -36.64
CA VAL A 310 -4.74 -2.55 -36.40
C VAL A 310 -5.37 -3.70 -35.61
N ASN A 311 -5.18 -4.93 -36.07
CA ASN A 311 -5.66 -6.13 -35.37
C ASN A 311 -4.53 -6.84 -34.62
N SER A 312 -3.32 -6.82 -35.18
CA SER A 312 -2.14 -7.45 -34.58
C SER A 312 -0.86 -6.71 -34.95
N LYS A 313 -0.67 -6.43 -36.24
CA LYS A 313 0.47 -5.68 -36.77
C LYS A 313 0.02 -4.76 -37.90
N GLU A 314 0.62 -3.58 -37.97
CA GLU A 314 0.43 -2.61 -39.04
C GLU A 314 1.73 -1.84 -39.27
N THR A 315 2.12 -1.60 -40.52
CA THR A 315 3.31 -0.79 -40.84
C THR A 315 2.91 0.62 -41.22
N LEU A 316 3.32 1.60 -40.42
CA LEU A 316 3.14 3.02 -40.71
C LEU A 316 4.32 3.53 -41.54
N ARG A 317 4.03 4.14 -42.68
CA ARG A 317 5.01 4.79 -43.56
C ARG A 317 4.99 6.28 -43.33
N LEU A 318 6.09 6.81 -42.83
CA LEU A 318 6.24 8.20 -42.42
C LEU A 318 7.24 8.98 -43.29
N ASP A 319 7.74 8.37 -44.36
CA ASP A 319 8.79 8.92 -45.23
C ASP A 319 8.40 10.28 -45.86
N ALA A 320 7.10 10.55 -45.98
CA ALA A 320 6.55 11.80 -46.53
C ALA A 320 6.36 12.91 -45.49
N TYR A 321 6.62 12.66 -44.20
CA TYR A 321 6.42 13.64 -43.14
C TYR A 321 7.74 14.28 -42.69
N ALA A 322 7.64 15.48 -42.12
CA ALA A 322 8.79 16.21 -41.62
C ALA A 322 9.45 15.49 -40.44
N LYS A 323 10.76 15.65 -40.29
CA LYS A 323 11.48 15.14 -39.11
C LYS A 323 10.94 15.80 -37.84
N GLY A 324 10.69 15.03 -36.79
CA GLY A 324 10.07 15.56 -35.58
C GLY A 324 9.41 14.52 -34.68
N ILE A 325 8.60 15.02 -33.74
CA ILE A 325 7.85 14.21 -32.77
C ILE A 325 6.41 14.06 -33.24
N TYR A 326 5.92 12.82 -33.19
CA TYR A 326 4.55 12.46 -33.50
C TYR A 326 3.91 11.73 -32.32
N LEU A 327 2.59 11.86 -32.21
CA LEU A 327 1.77 11.15 -31.22
C LEU A 327 0.86 10.15 -31.93
N LEU A 328 1.09 8.87 -31.69
CA LEU A 328 0.23 7.78 -32.14
C LEU A 328 -0.79 7.47 -31.05
N ARG A 329 -2.08 7.60 -31.34
CA ARG A 329 -3.16 7.25 -30.43
C ARG A 329 -3.93 6.03 -30.96
N LEU A 330 -4.08 5.01 -30.13
CA LEU A 330 -4.95 3.85 -30.36
C LEU A 330 -6.24 4.01 -29.57
N SER A 331 -7.34 3.43 -30.04
CA SER A 331 -8.61 3.31 -29.31
C SER A 331 -9.37 2.05 -29.69
N ASP A 332 -10.02 1.42 -28.71
CA ASP A 332 -10.97 0.33 -28.94
C ASP A 332 -12.40 0.85 -29.23
N ALA A 333 -13.32 -0.06 -29.57
CA ALA A 333 -14.72 0.27 -29.83
C ALA A 333 -15.46 0.83 -28.60
N GLY A 334 -14.95 0.61 -27.39
CA GLY A 334 -15.48 1.14 -26.13
C GLY A 334 -14.94 2.51 -25.75
N GLY A 335 -14.07 3.10 -26.59
CA GLY A 335 -13.47 4.42 -26.35
C GLY A 335 -12.26 4.41 -25.40
N LYS A 336 -11.78 3.24 -24.97
CA LYS A 336 -10.51 3.14 -24.24
C LYS A 336 -9.36 3.35 -25.22
N GLY A 337 -8.39 4.19 -24.89
CA GLY A 337 -7.28 4.53 -25.77
C GLY A 337 -5.90 4.17 -25.24
N ARG A 338 -4.84 4.42 -26.02
CA ARG A 338 -3.45 4.45 -25.54
C ARG A 338 -2.67 5.37 -26.47
N SER A 339 -1.69 6.10 -25.94
CA SER A 339 -0.85 6.97 -26.78
C SER A 339 0.62 6.58 -26.70
N GLU A 340 1.30 6.63 -27.84
CA GLU A 340 2.72 6.33 -28.01
C GLU A 340 3.40 7.49 -28.75
N LYS A 341 4.60 7.86 -28.30
CA LYS A 341 5.40 8.91 -28.94
C LYS A 341 6.30 8.28 -30.00
N ILE A 342 6.31 8.81 -31.22
CA ILE A 342 7.23 8.39 -32.30
C ILE A 342 8.20 9.54 -32.60
N LEU A 343 9.48 9.24 -32.71
CA LEU A 343 10.53 10.16 -33.13
C LEU A 343 10.98 9.82 -34.57
N LEU A 344 10.71 10.73 -35.52
CA LEU A 344 11.14 10.61 -36.92
C LEU A 344 12.39 11.48 -37.16
N GLN A 345 13.44 10.87 -37.72
CA GLN A 345 14.78 11.45 -37.83
C GLN A 345 15.22 11.82 -39.24
#